data_AF-A0A956CJX4-F1
#
_entry.id   AF-A0A956CJX4-F1
#
_cell.length_a   1.000
_cell.length_b   1.000
_cell.length_c   1.000
_cell.angle_alpha   90.00
_cell.angle_beta   90.00
_cell.angle_gamma   90.00
#
_symmetry.space_group_name_H-M   'P 1'
#
loop_
_entity.id
_entity.type
_entity.pdbx_description
1 polymer ?
#
loop_
_entity_poly.entity_id
_entity_poly.type
_entity_poly.pdbx_seq_one_letter_code
_entity_poly.pdbx_strand_id
1 'polypeptide(L)'
;MDPEHDTLERPHRMLVAITAIAAPVALVFEWALRRWALGDALDEVRAALGPYATFLASGLALVSIGLAVVAAPLFRALATRAFAKIPPEARAHPGRRTQAITGAFLIASSVVQLPALVATLAYTFGASFGPVALCLACSCVGVVHQGFLRL
;
A
#
# COMPACT_ATOMS: atom_id res chain seq x y z
N MET A 1 12.86 26.92 -14.47
CA MET A 1 12.02 25.71 -14.32
C MET A 1 12.36 24.84 -15.50
N ASP A 2 13.09 23.75 -15.28
CA ASP A 2 13.69 22.95 -16.35
C ASP A 2 12.62 22.02 -16.95
N PRO A 3 12.27 22.13 -18.25
CA PRO A 3 11.17 21.38 -18.84
C PRO A 3 11.34 19.85 -18.79
N GLU A 4 12.57 19.33 -18.68
CA GLU A 4 12.82 17.89 -18.45
C GLU A 4 12.43 17.43 -17.05
N HIS A 5 12.41 18.33 -16.06
CA HIS A 5 12.08 17.97 -14.68
C HIS A 5 10.56 17.77 -14.48
N ASP A 6 9.72 18.37 -15.32
CA ASP A 6 8.25 18.28 -15.22
C ASP A 6 7.69 16.98 -15.86
N THR A 7 8.44 16.36 -16.78
CA THR A 7 8.00 15.15 -17.48
C THR A 7 8.13 13.87 -16.64
N LEU A 8 9.10 13.80 -15.73
CA LEU A 8 9.34 12.63 -14.87
C LEU A 8 8.54 12.66 -13.55
N GLU A 9 8.11 13.84 -13.08
CA GLU A 9 7.33 13.95 -11.83
C GLU A 9 5.89 13.47 -12.00
N ARG A 10 5.27 13.72 -13.15
CA ARG A 10 3.89 13.30 -13.44
C ARG A 10 3.69 11.77 -13.36
N PRO A 11 4.49 10.92 -14.02
CA PRO A 11 4.30 9.46 -13.93
C PRO A 11 4.53 8.93 -12.52
N HIS A 12 5.46 9.52 -11.75
CA HIS A 12 5.66 9.13 -10.36
C HIS A 12 4.45 9.47 -9.47
N ARG A 13 3.93 10.70 -9.57
CA ARG A 13 2.73 11.11 -8.81
C ARG A 13 1.51 10.26 -9.18
N MET A 14 1.36 9.93 -10.47
CA MET A 14 0.28 9.06 -10.93
C MET A 14 0.43 7.64 -10.36
N LEU A 15 1.66 7.12 -10.33
CA LEU A 15 1.94 5.82 -9.69
C LEU A 15 1.57 5.86 -8.20
N VAL A 16 2.02 6.87 -7.45
CA VAL A 16 1.69 7.04 -6.04
C VAL A 16 0.18 7.07 -5.82
N ALA A 17 -0.54 7.86 -6.63
CA ALA A 17 -1.99 7.96 -6.54
C ALA A 17 -2.68 6.62 -6.77
N ILE A 18 -2.34 5.92 -7.87
CA ILE A 18 -2.89 4.60 -8.20
C ILE A 18 -2.59 3.59 -7.09
N THR A 19 -1.35 3.58 -6.60
CA THR A 19 -0.91 2.69 -5.54
C THR A 19 -1.62 2.98 -4.21
N ALA A 20 -1.88 4.24 -3.87
CA ALA A 20 -2.59 4.61 -2.65
C ALA A 20 -4.08 4.24 -2.68
N ILE A 21 -4.76 4.43 -3.83
CA ILE A 21 -6.20 4.15 -3.94
C ILE A 21 -6.52 2.69 -4.22
N ALA A 22 -5.55 1.85 -4.59
CA ALA A 22 -5.76 0.47 -4.98
C ALA A 22 -6.52 -0.35 -3.91
N ALA A 23 -6.10 -0.29 -2.65
CA ALA A 23 -6.74 -1.03 -1.57
C ALA A 23 -8.14 -0.49 -1.22
N PRO A 24 -8.38 0.84 -1.11
CA PRO A 24 -9.73 1.38 -0.99
C PRO A 24 -10.67 0.96 -2.13
N VAL A 25 -10.19 0.99 -3.37
CA VAL A 25 -10.97 0.56 -4.54
C VAL A 25 -11.29 -0.93 -4.45
N ALA A 26 -10.32 -1.78 -4.07
CA ALA A 26 -10.55 -3.20 -3.85
C ALA A 26 -11.62 -3.46 -2.80
N LEU A 27 -11.63 -2.70 -1.69
CA LEU A 27 -12.68 -2.81 -0.67
C LEU A 27 -14.06 -2.43 -1.22
N VAL A 28 -14.17 -1.38 -2.04
CA VAL A 28 -15.45 -0.99 -2.68
C VAL A 28 -15.96 -2.11 -3.59
N PHE A 29 -15.08 -2.70 -4.41
CA PHE A 29 -15.42 -3.86 -5.23
C PHE A 29 -15.85 -5.06 -4.38
N GLU A 30 -15.13 -5.34 -3.30
CA GLU A 30 -15.45 -6.44 -2.40
C GLU A 30 -16.81 -6.24 -1.72
N TRP A 31 -17.09 -5.03 -1.25
CA TRP A 31 -18.38 -4.67 -0.66
C TRP A 31 -19.51 -4.85 -1.68
N ALA A 32 -19.31 -4.42 -2.93
CA ALA A 32 -20.27 -4.63 -4.00
C ALA A 32 -20.46 -6.13 -4.29
N LEU A 33 -19.39 -6.91 -4.43
CA LEU A 33 -19.48 -8.35 -4.65
C LEU A 33 -20.25 -9.07 -3.54
N ARG A 34 -20.06 -8.67 -2.28
CA ARG A 34 -20.80 -9.25 -1.16
C ARG A 34 -22.29 -8.96 -1.21
N ARG A 35 -22.66 -7.71 -1.52
CA ARG A 35 -24.05 -7.30 -1.63
C ARG A 35 -24.78 -8.09 -2.71
N TRP A 36 -24.10 -8.47 -3.79
CA TRP A 36 -24.73 -9.07 -4.97
C TRP A 36 -24.58 -10.60 -5.08
N ALA A 37 -23.49 -11.20 -4.60
CA ALA A 37 -23.16 -12.60 -4.89
C ALA A 37 -23.14 -13.53 -3.66
N LEU A 38 -23.09 -13.00 -2.43
CA LEU A 38 -22.71 -13.77 -1.24
C LEU A 38 -23.59 -13.47 -0.01
N GLY A 39 -24.86 -13.11 -0.23
CA GLY A 39 -25.81 -12.66 0.80
C GLY A 39 -25.97 -13.69 1.93
N ASP A 40 -26.79 -14.70 1.71
CA ASP A 40 -27.23 -15.57 2.82
C ASP A 40 -26.26 -16.75 3.09
N ALA A 41 -25.56 -17.24 2.05
CA ALA A 41 -24.73 -18.44 2.14
C ALA A 41 -23.46 -18.27 3.01
N LEU A 42 -23.06 -17.04 3.32
CA LEU A 42 -21.87 -16.76 4.14
C LEU A 42 -22.19 -16.25 5.53
N ASP A 43 -23.46 -16.04 5.88
CA ASP A 43 -23.79 -15.43 7.17
C ASP A 43 -23.45 -16.33 8.37
N GLU A 44 -23.61 -17.65 8.23
CA GLU A 44 -23.14 -18.61 9.25
C GLU A 44 -21.62 -18.60 9.39
N VAL A 45 -20.90 -18.55 8.27
CA VAL A 45 -19.43 -18.49 8.26
C VAL A 45 -18.94 -17.18 8.89
N ARG A 46 -19.60 -16.06 8.61
CA ARG A 46 -19.30 -14.74 9.19
C ARG A 46 -19.62 -14.68 10.68
N ALA A 47 -20.71 -15.29 11.11
CA ALA A 47 -21.06 -15.37 12.53
C ALA A 47 -20.00 -16.17 13.31
N ALA A 48 -19.52 -17.28 12.73
CA ALA A 48 -18.50 -18.12 13.36
C ALA A 48 -17.09 -17.50 13.33
N LEU A 49 -16.66 -16.94 12.18
CA LEU A 49 -15.30 -16.42 11.99
C LEU A 49 -15.15 -14.94 12.36
N GLY A 50 -16.24 -14.17 12.40
CA GLY A 50 -16.23 -12.73 12.61
C GLY A 50 -15.42 -12.25 13.82
N PRO A 51 -15.54 -12.86 15.01
CA PRO A 51 -14.73 -12.49 16.17
C PRO A 51 -13.22 -12.69 15.93
N TYR A 52 -12.82 -13.83 15.35
CA TYR A 52 -11.43 -14.14 15.03
C TYR A 52 -10.88 -13.22 13.93
N ALA A 53 -11.67 -12.98 12.89
CA ALA A 53 -11.34 -12.08 11.80
C ALA A 53 -11.20 -10.63 12.28
N THR A 54 -12.05 -10.19 13.22
CA THR A 54 -11.96 -8.87 13.85
C THR A 54 -10.72 -8.73 14.71
N PHE A 55 -10.38 -9.75 15.49
CA PHE A 55 -9.16 -9.78 16.29
C PHE A 55 -7.91 -9.69 15.39
N LEU A 56 -7.88 -10.48 14.31
CA LEU A 56 -6.82 -10.41 13.30
C LEU A 56 -6.73 -9.01 12.67
N ALA A 57 -7.84 -8.46 12.20
CA ALA A 57 -7.88 -7.12 11.58
C ALA A 57 -7.42 -6.03 12.55
N SER A 58 -7.70 -6.16 13.85
CA SER A 58 -7.24 -5.22 14.88
C SER A 58 -5.72 -5.31 15.08
N GLY A 59 -5.17 -6.53 15.11
CA GLY A 59 -3.71 -6.72 15.14
C GLY A 59 -3.04 -6.14 13.89
N LEU A 60 -3.62 -6.36 12.71
CA LEU A 60 -3.15 -5.78 11.45
C LEU A 60 -3.25 -4.26 11.43
N ALA A 61 -4.22 -3.66 12.11
CA ALA A 61 -4.34 -2.22 12.21
C ALA A 61 -3.17 -1.62 13.01
N LEU A 62 -2.80 -2.25 14.14
CA LEU A 62 -1.62 -1.85 14.92
C LEU A 62 -0.32 -1.98 14.08
N VAL A 63 -0.19 -3.09 13.34
CA VAL A 63 0.93 -3.28 12.40
C VAL A 63 0.94 -2.20 11.33
N SER A 64 -0.21 -1.85 10.76
CA SER A 64 -0.35 -0.82 9.73
C SER A 64 0.07 0.57 10.23
N ILE A 65 -0.29 0.91 11.47
CA ILE A 65 0.17 2.15 12.12
C ILE A 65 1.70 2.15 12.21
N GLY A 66 2.31 1.07 12.70
CA GLY A 66 3.76 0.94 12.79
C GLY A 66 4.44 1.06 11.42
N LEU A 67 3.89 0.38 10.41
CA LEU A 67 4.38 0.44 9.04
C LEU A 67 4.25 1.83 8.41
N ALA A 68 3.19 2.58 8.70
CA ALA A 68 3.03 3.95 8.22
C ALA A 68 4.14 4.87 8.75
N VAL A 69 4.56 4.67 10.01
CA VAL A 69 5.69 5.41 10.62
C VAL A 69 7.02 5.03 9.98
N VAL A 70 7.27 3.73 9.75
CA VAL A 70 8.54 3.26 9.17
C VAL A 70 8.55 3.28 7.64
N ALA A 71 7.45 3.65 6.97
CA ALA A 71 7.33 3.67 5.52
C ALA A 71 8.42 4.54 4.85
N ALA A 72 8.67 5.71 5.43
CA ALA A 72 9.68 6.66 4.98
C ALA A 72 11.12 6.14 5.13
N PRO A 73 11.59 5.72 6.33
CA PRO A 73 12.93 5.17 6.47
C PRO A 73 13.12 3.88 5.68
N LEU A 74 12.09 3.04 5.54
CA LEU A 74 12.14 1.84 4.69
C LEU A 74 12.40 2.20 3.22
N PHE A 75 11.62 3.14 2.68
CA PHE A 75 11.81 3.62 1.31
C PHE A 75 13.21 4.21 1.09
N ARG A 76 13.67 5.07 2.01
CA ARG A 76 15.03 5.64 1.96
C ARG A 76 16.11 4.55 1.97
N ALA A 77 15.99 3.56 2.87
CA ALA A 77 16.95 2.46 2.95
C ALA A 77 16.99 1.62 1.67
N LEU A 78 15.82 1.31 1.09
CA LEU A 78 15.71 0.56 -0.15
C LEU A 78 16.26 1.35 -1.35
N ALA A 79 15.95 2.65 -1.43
CA ALA A 79 16.45 3.50 -2.51
C ALA A 79 17.96 3.69 -2.43
N THR A 80 18.53 3.94 -1.24
CA THR A 80 19.99 4.01 -1.06
C THR A 80 20.67 2.71 -1.46
N ARG A 81 20.10 1.56 -1.08
CA ARG A 81 20.60 0.24 -1.51
C ARG A 81 20.49 0.05 -3.03
N ALA A 82 19.40 0.54 -3.65
CA ALA A 82 19.22 0.45 -5.09
C ALA A 82 20.23 1.33 -5.84
N PHE A 83 20.50 2.55 -5.36
CA PHE A 83 21.52 3.44 -5.93
C PHE A 83 22.94 2.90 -5.78
N ALA A 84 23.27 2.28 -4.64
CA ALA A 84 24.57 1.66 -4.43
C ALA A 84 24.88 0.53 -5.42
N LYS A 85 23.83 -0.13 -5.94
CA LYS A 85 23.95 -1.19 -6.95
C LYS A 85 24.11 -0.68 -8.39
N ILE A 86 24.02 0.64 -8.63
CA ILE A 86 24.21 1.21 -9.97
C ILE A 86 25.72 1.26 -10.28
N PRO A 87 26.19 0.56 -11.34
CA PRO A 87 27.58 0.61 -11.77
C PRO A 87 28.02 2.05 -12.05
N PRO A 88 29.27 2.45 -11.75
CA PRO A 88 29.75 3.82 -11.96
C PRO A 88 29.51 4.34 -13.38
N GLU A 89 29.73 3.48 -14.37
CA GLU A 89 29.53 3.72 -15.81
C GLU A 89 28.07 4.06 -16.16
N ALA A 90 27.12 3.51 -15.41
CA ALA A 90 25.70 3.67 -15.64
C ALA A 90 25.06 4.82 -14.85
N ARG A 91 25.81 5.48 -13.95
CA ARG A 91 25.30 6.58 -13.10
C ARG A 91 24.94 7.84 -13.89
N ALA A 92 25.56 8.04 -15.05
CA ALA A 92 25.28 9.18 -15.92
C ALA A 92 23.92 9.09 -16.63
N HIS A 93 23.26 7.92 -16.63
CA HIS A 93 21.97 7.74 -17.30
C HIS A 93 20.77 8.10 -16.37
N PRO A 94 19.98 9.14 -16.69
CA PRO A 94 18.87 9.60 -15.84
C PRO A 94 17.79 8.52 -15.61
N GLY A 95 17.58 7.64 -16.60
CA GLY A 95 16.61 6.55 -16.53
C GLY A 95 16.91 5.50 -15.45
N ARG A 96 18.18 5.25 -15.13
CA ARG A 96 18.58 4.25 -14.11
C ARG A 96 18.24 4.73 -12.71
N ARG A 97 18.41 6.02 -12.43
CA ARG A 97 18.00 6.62 -11.15
C ARG A 97 16.49 6.54 -10.97
N THR A 98 15.73 6.89 -12.00
CA THR A 98 14.25 6.82 -12.00
C THR A 98 13.76 5.39 -11.80
N GLN A 99 14.37 4.41 -12.46
CA GLN A 99 14.04 3.00 -12.32
C GLN A 99 14.32 2.48 -10.90
N ALA A 100 15.45 2.86 -10.30
CA ALA A 100 15.81 2.50 -8.93
C ALA A 100 14.84 3.07 -7.90
N ILE A 101 14.45 4.35 -8.04
CA ILE A 101 13.45 5.00 -7.18
C ILE A 101 12.10 4.31 -7.30
N THR A 102 11.64 4.07 -8.54
CA THR A 102 10.35 3.43 -8.81
C THR A 102 10.32 2.01 -8.25
N GLY A 103 11.37 1.23 -8.45
CA GLY A 103 11.49 -0.12 -7.90
C GLY A 103 11.50 -0.12 -6.37
N ALA A 104 12.25 0.77 -5.74
CA ALA A 104 12.27 0.91 -4.29
C ALA A 104 10.90 1.33 -3.73
N PHE A 105 10.21 2.25 -4.42
CA PHE A 105 8.86 2.68 -4.07
C PHE A 105 7.88 1.50 -4.10
N LEU A 106 7.83 0.74 -5.20
CA LEU A 106 6.92 -0.40 -5.35
C LEU A 106 7.13 -1.48 -4.29
N ILE A 107 8.39 -1.77 -3.93
CA ILE A 107 8.71 -2.73 -2.86
C ILE A 107 8.25 -2.18 -1.51
N ALA A 108 8.59 -0.93 -1.20
CA ALA A 108 8.24 -0.31 0.08
C ALA A 108 6.72 -0.16 0.25
N SER A 109 6.01 0.20 -0.81
CA SER A 109 4.55 0.34 -0.82
C SER A 109 3.87 -1.01 -0.63
N SER A 110 4.42 -2.09 -1.22
CA SER A 110 3.88 -3.45 -1.06
C SER A 110 3.92 -3.88 0.41
N VAL A 111 5.03 -3.65 1.11
CA VAL A 111 5.15 -3.95 2.55
C VAL A 111 4.08 -3.22 3.36
N VAL A 112 3.88 -1.93 3.07
CA VAL A 112 2.91 -1.07 3.78
C VAL A 112 1.46 -1.46 3.47
N GLN A 113 1.16 -2.02 2.30
CA GLN A 113 -0.20 -2.38 1.87
C GLN A 113 -0.64 -3.79 2.25
N LEU A 114 0.30 -4.72 2.47
CA LEU A 114 -0.02 -6.11 2.79
C LEU A 114 -1.02 -6.25 3.96
N PRO A 115 -0.86 -5.54 5.10
CA PRO A 115 -1.83 -5.63 6.18
C PRO A 115 -3.23 -5.18 5.77
N ALA A 116 -3.37 -4.12 4.97
CA ALA A 116 -4.67 -3.66 4.50
C ALA A 116 -5.33 -4.66 3.55
N LEU A 117 -4.57 -5.34 2.69
CA LEU A 117 -5.09 -6.40 1.83
C LEU A 117 -5.58 -7.60 2.65
N VAL A 118 -4.81 -8.03 3.65
CA VAL A 118 -5.21 -9.12 4.54
C VAL A 118 -6.40 -8.72 5.42
N ALA A 119 -6.47 -7.47 5.88
CA ALA A 119 -7.61 -6.96 6.63
C ALA A 119 -8.87 -6.87 5.76
N THR A 120 -8.74 -6.51 4.49
CA THR A 120 -9.83 -6.53 3.50
C THR A 120 -10.32 -7.97 3.29
N LEU A 121 -9.40 -8.94 3.15
CA LEU A 121 -9.78 -10.35 3.14
C LEU A 121 -10.42 -10.82 4.46
N ALA A 122 -9.99 -10.32 5.62
CA ALA A 122 -10.62 -10.62 6.91
C ALA A 122 -12.02 -10.03 7.00
N TYR A 123 -12.24 -8.84 6.40
CA TYR A 123 -13.58 -8.29 6.20
C TYR A 123 -14.43 -9.33 5.50
N THR A 124 -13.89 -10.01 4.46
CA THR A 124 -14.35 -11.30 3.87
C THR A 124 -15.36 -12.08 4.72
N PHE A 125 -14.76 -12.47 5.84
CA PHE A 125 -15.20 -13.45 6.80
C PHE A 125 -15.90 -12.81 8.01
N GLY A 126 -16.33 -11.56 7.89
CA GLY A 126 -17.13 -10.88 8.91
C GLY A 126 -16.33 -10.05 9.92
N ALA A 127 -15.09 -9.65 9.61
CA ALA A 127 -14.39 -8.70 10.47
C ALA A 127 -15.15 -7.37 10.59
N SER A 128 -15.01 -6.66 11.72
CA SER A 128 -15.53 -5.30 11.87
C SER A 128 -14.88 -4.33 10.87
N PHE A 129 -15.66 -3.39 10.36
CA PHE A 129 -15.19 -2.37 9.41
C PHE A 129 -14.14 -1.44 10.01
N GLY A 130 -14.25 -1.10 11.29
CA GLY A 130 -13.38 -0.11 11.95
C GLY A 130 -11.87 -0.43 11.81
N PRO A 131 -11.41 -1.63 12.24
CA PRO A 131 -10.02 -2.05 12.07
C PRO A 131 -9.55 -2.10 10.62
N VAL A 132 -10.42 -2.53 9.69
CA VAL A 132 -10.10 -2.63 8.26
C VAL A 132 -9.89 -1.24 7.66
N ALA A 133 -10.79 -0.30 7.97
CA ALA A 133 -10.68 1.09 7.56
C ALA A 133 -9.40 1.75 8.10
N LEU A 134 -9.02 1.44 9.34
CA LEU A 134 -7.77 1.93 9.92
C LEU A 134 -6.53 1.37 9.20
N CYS A 135 -6.53 0.07 8.85
CA CYS A 135 -5.46 -0.51 8.03
C CYS A 135 -5.33 0.24 6.70
N LEU A 136 -6.45 0.43 6.00
CA LEU A 136 -6.49 1.14 4.71
C LEU A 136 -5.98 2.57 4.82
N ALA A 137 -6.46 3.32 5.81
CA ALA A 137 -6.04 4.70 6.04
C ALA A 137 -4.53 4.79 6.30
N CYS A 138 -3.99 3.95 7.20
CA CYS A 138 -2.57 3.90 7.50
C CYS A 138 -1.73 3.49 6.27
N SER A 139 -2.18 2.50 5.50
CA SER A 139 -1.49 2.10 4.28
C SER A 139 -1.48 3.23 3.23
N CYS A 140 -2.60 3.92 3.04
CA CYS A 140 -2.68 5.08 2.14
C CYS A 140 -1.72 6.19 2.58
N VAL A 141 -1.75 6.56 3.87
CA VAL A 141 -0.85 7.56 4.45
C VAL A 141 0.61 7.15 4.27
N GLY A 142 0.96 5.90 4.52
CA GLY A 142 2.33 5.41 4.35
C GLY A 142 2.81 5.49 2.90
N VAL A 143 1.98 5.09 1.94
CA VAL A 143 2.29 5.18 0.49
C VAL A 143 2.43 6.62 0.04
N VAL A 144 1.51 7.48 0.45
CA VAL A 144 1.53 8.91 0.11
C VAL A 144 2.76 9.58 0.72
N HIS A 145 3.08 9.26 1.99
CA HIS A 145 4.26 9.75 2.66
C HIS A 145 5.55 9.33 1.93
N GLN A 146 5.63 8.10 1.42
CA GLN A 146 6.75 7.65 0.59
C GLN A 146 6.87 8.47 -0.72
N GLY A 147 5.74 8.72 -1.39
CA GLY A 147 5.72 9.47 -2.66
C GLY A 147 6.09 10.94 -2.54
N PHE A 148 5.92 11.55 -1.36
CA PHE A 148 6.33 12.93 -1.12
C PHE A 148 7.80 13.08 -0.69
N LEU A 149 8.51 11.98 -0.41
CA LEU A 149 9.92 12.03 -0.07
C LEU A 149 10.75 12.25 -1.33
N ARG A 150 11.34 13.44 -1.44
CA ARG A 150 12.32 13.77 -2.47
C ARG A 150 13.66 13.09 -2.11
N LEU A 151 14.17 12.24 -3.01
CA LEU A 151 15.46 11.56 -2.92
C LEU A 151 16.40 11.99 -4.05
#